data_AF-A0A1P8ULS2-F1
#
_entry.id   AF-A0A1P8ULS2-F1
#
_cell.length_a   1.000
_cell.length_b   1.000
_cell.length_c   1.000
_cell.angle_alpha   90.00
_cell.angle_beta   90.00
_cell.angle_gamma   90.00
#
_symmetry.space_group_name_H-M   'P 1'
#
loop_
_entity.id
_entity.type
_entity.pdbx_description
1 polymer ?
#
loop_
_entity_poly.entity_id
_entity_poly.type
_entity_poly.pdbx_seq_one_letter_code
_entity_poly.pdbx_strand_id
1 'polypeptide(L)'
;MPPVEKFDLALLPESLREACGDAAHRMQCPPDFVAVGYMVAASSAVGRIVGIKPKRRDDWLVAPNLWGCVVGRPSALKTPALSEALRPLKALEAKAREQFAKERRQFETALQLHELKMSSDRKKAAAAIAKGNTAEAENILLGSGTEPEAPTCRRFIVNDTTVEKLGELLAENPRGLLMFRDELAGWFSSLDREYATTDRAFYLEAFNGSGSFVYDRIGRGTVHIEAATVSLLGGTQPGRLSAYLRGAIKGGAGDDGLAQRLQLLVWPDPVKWEHIDEWPNADAKREVVRVFEHLVDLNPEEAGATKVEYDAIPTLRFDDGGQEAFDGWYNAHMKRLRDEDLPPYLESHLAKYASLMPSLALIDHLSSFRTGPVTEESAIRAAAWCEYLESHAVRAYSPMVTGAVTAAERLLKKIKAGELGSAFTARDVYRKCWSMLTDIEDVREAIDLLVDYGWLVAQSIPTRGRSATIFEVSPAASKGGE
;
A
#
# COMPACT_ATOMS: atom_id res chain seq x y z
N MET A 1 17.68 16.34 8.79
CA MET A 1 16.38 15.72 8.41
C MET A 1 15.28 16.59 9.00
N PRO A 2 14.19 16.86 8.26
CA PRO A 2 13.05 17.61 8.79
C PRO A 2 12.52 16.97 10.07
N PRO A 3 12.06 17.76 11.06
CA PRO A 3 11.34 17.21 12.19
C PRO A 3 10.06 16.51 11.70
N VAL A 4 9.61 15.51 12.45
CA VAL A 4 8.30 14.87 12.26
C VAL A 4 7.46 15.08 13.50
N GLU A 5 6.16 15.04 13.33
CA GLU A 5 5.25 15.04 14.46
C GLU A 5 5.43 13.77 15.30
N LYS A 6 5.12 13.86 16.59
CA LYS A 6 5.13 12.69 17.47
C LYS A 6 3.78 12.00 17.35
N PHE A 7 3.79 10.68 17.23
CA PHE A 7 2.55 9.92 17.18
C PHE A 7 1.72 10.12 18.45
N ASP A 8 0.48 10.56 18.26
CA ASP A 8 -0.52 10.58 19.31
C ASP A 8 -1.38 9.31 19.23
N LEU A 9 -1.41 8.54 20.31
CA LEU A 9 -2.27 7.37 20.44
C LEU A 9 -3.76 7.72 20.25
N ALA A 10 -4.15 8.99 20.43
CA ALA A 10 -5.49 9.50 20.13
C ALA A 10 -5.91 9.33 18.67
N LEU A 11 -4.95 9.21 17.76
CA LEU A 11 -5.17 8.94 16.34
C LEU A 11 -5.72 7.53 16.08
N LEU A 12 -5.52 6.57 16.99
CA LEU A 12 -6.06 5.23 16.82
C LEU A 12 -7.53 5.13 17.27
N PRO A 13 -8.28 4.16 16.70
CA PRO A 13 -9.55 3.74 17.26
C PRO A 13 -9.37 3.38 18.74
N GLU A 14 -10.36 3.74 19.56
CA GLU A 14 -10.29 3.56 21.01
C GLU A 14 -9.95 2.11 21.39
N SER A 15 -10.55 1.16 20.68
CA SER A 15 -10.37 -0.29 20.86
C SER A 15 -8.96 -0.80 20.56
N LEU A 16 -8.13 -0.05 19.82
CA LEU A 16 -6.75 -0.43 19.44
C LEU A 16 -5.68 0.36 20.21
N ARG A 17 -6.07 1.46 20.86
CA ARG A 17 -5.17 2.44 21.46
C ARG A 17 -4.30 1.84 22.56
N GLU A 18 -4.94 1.21 23.55
CA GLU A 18 -4.27 0.63 24.72
C GLU A 18 -3.27 -0.47 24.33
N ALA A 19 -3.66 -1.34 23.39
CA ALA A 19 -2.80 -2.42 22.92
C ALA A 19 -1.58 -1.89 22.14
N CYS A 20 -1.77 -0.84 21.34
CA CYS A 20 -0.68 -0.17 20.64
C CYS A 20 0.30 0.47 21.63
N GLY A 21 -0.22 1.19 22.62
CA GLY A 21 0.57 1.81 23.68
C GLY A 21 1.38 0.77 24.49
N ASP A 22 0.71 -0.27 24.98
CA ASP A 22 1.34 -1.39 25.71
C ASP A 22 2.45 -2.06 24.90
N ALA A 23 2.17 -2.39 23.63
CA ALA A 23 3.14 -3.03 22.76
C ALA A 23 4.35 -2.13 22.50
N ALA A 24 4.13 -0.87 22.13
CA ALA A 24 5.20 0.08 21.84
C ALA A 24 6.06 0.36 23.07
N HIS A 25 5.42 0.52 24.23
CA HIS A 25 6.07 0.74 25.52
C HIS A 25 6.97 -0.44 25.88
N ARG A 26 6.44 -1.66 25.95
CA ARG A 26 7.25 -2.84 26.34
C ARG A 26 8.32 -3.18 25.31
N MET A 27 8.04 -3.02 24.02
CA MET A 27 9.03 -3.29 22.96
C MET A 27 10.10 -2.20 22.86
N GLN A 28 9.88 -0.99 23.38
CA GLN A 28 10.77 0.15 23.18
C GLN A 28 10.93 0.49 21.69
N CYS A 29 9.80 0.59 20.99
CA CYS A 29 9.76 1.02 19.58
C CYS A 29 8.81 2.21 19.40
N PRO A 30 8.96 3.00 18.33
CA PRO A 30 7.98 4.04 18.00
C PRO A 30 6.57 3.46 17.87
N PRO A 31 5.56 4.03 18.55
CA PRO A 31 4.17 3.53 18.49
C PRO A 31 3.60 3.54 17.07
N ASP A 32 4.09 4.42 16.21
CA ASP A 32 3.80 4.48 14.77
C ASP A 32 3.88 3.11 14.08
N PHE A 33 4.89 2.30 14.45
CA PHE A 33 5.15 1.03 13.79
C PHE A 33 4.01 0.04 14.06
N VAL A 34 3.50 0.03 15.29
CA VAL A 34 2.37 -0.80 15.69
C VAL A 34 1.07 -0.22 15.14
N ALA A 35 0.90 1.10 15.23
CA ALA A 35 -0.29 1.81 14.77
C ALA A 35 -0.55 1.63 13.26
N VAL A 36 0.47 1.86 12.42
CA VAL A 36 0.38 1.62 10.97
C VAL A 36 0.10 0.14 10.68
N GLY A 37 0.74 -0.76 11.42
CA GLY A 37 0.47 -2.19 11.31
C GLY A 37 -1.00 -2.53 11.58
N TYR A 38 -1.58 -1.97 12.63
CA TYR A 38 -2.99 -2.18 12.97
C TYR A 38 -3.94 -1.59 11.92
N MET A 39 -3.72 -0.35 11.48
CA MET A 39 -4.61 0.30 10.52
C MET A 39 -4.61 -0.41 9.15
N VAL A 40 -3.44 -0.86 8.67
CA VAL A 40 -3.37 -1.63 7.41
C VAL A 40 -3.95 -3.04 7.58
N ALA A 41 -3.73 -3.67 8.73
CA ALA A 41 -4.34 -4.97 9.00
C ALA A 41 -5.87 -4.86 9.08
N ALA A 42 -6.41 -3.85 9.76
CA ALA A 42 -7.85 -3.58 9.85
C ALA A 42 -8.44 -3.24 8.47
N SER A 43 -7.74 -2.44 7.67
CA SER A 43 -8.05 -2.22 6.25
C SER A 43 -8.20 -3.53 5.48
N SER A 44 -7.26 -4.46 5.62
CA SER A 44 -7.34 -5.76 4.94
C SER A 44 -8.45 -6.68 5.49
N ALA A 45 -8.80 -6.54 6.77
CA ALA A 45 -9.88 -7.30 7.40
C ALA A 45 -11.26 -6.86 6.90
N VAL A 46 -11.47 -5.54 6.78
CA VAL A 46 -12.66 -4.95 6.15
C VAL A 46 -12.67 -5.26 4.65
N GLY A 47 -11.52 -5.08 4.00
CA GLY A 47 -11.33 -5.32 2.58
C GLY A 47 -12.42 -4.66 1.73
N ARG A 48 -13.04 -5.44 0.85
CA ARG A 48 -14.16 -5.03 -0.02
C ARG A 48 -15.56 -5.33 0.53
N ILE A 49 -15.70 -5.61 1.83
CA ILE A 49 -17.02 -5.92 2.40
C ILE A 49 -17.89 -4.66 2.46
N VAL A 50 -17.30 -3.53 2.90
CA VAL A 50 -17.97 -2.23 3.01
C VAL A 50 -17.02 -1.15 2.50
N GLY A 51 -17.55 -0.25 1.66
CA GLY A 51 -16.87 0.99 1.24
C GLY A 51 -17.52 2.24 1.85
N ILE A 52 -17.00 3.41 1.48
CA ILE A 52 -17.56 4.70 1.87
C ILE A 52 -17.80 5.57 0.63
N LYS A 53 -18.95 6.25 0.58
CA LYS A 53 -19.21 7.34 -0.36
C LYS A 53 -19.09 8.68 0.37
N PRO A 54 -17.92 9.36 0.30
CA PRO A 54 -17.61 10.45 1.22
C PRO A 54 -18.36 11.75 0.92
N LYS A 55 -18.80 11.96 -0.33
CA LYS A 55 -19.61 13.11 -0.71
C LYS A 55 -21.09 12.80 -0.58
N ARG A 56 -21.87 13.67 0.06
CA ARG A 56 -23.31 13.49 0.32
C ARG A 56 -24.16 13.16 -0.91
N ARG A 57 -23.82 13.72 -2.08
CA ARG A 57 -24.63 13.66 -3.31
C ARG A 57 -23.80 13.24 -4.54
N ASP A 58 -22.98 12.23 -4.35
CA ASP A 58 -22.08 11.70 -5.38
C ASP A 58 -21.95 10.18 -5.20
N ASP A 59 -21.58 9.49 -6.27
CA ASP A 59 -21.40 8.04 -6.31
C ASP A 59 -19.93 7.61 -6.23
N TRP A 60 -19.01 8.55 -5.99
CA TRP A 60 -17.62 8.25 -5.71
C TRP A 60 -17.50 7.31 -4.51
N LEU A 61 -17.17 6.05 -4.81
CA LEU A 61 -16.96 4.99 -3.85
C LEU A 61 -15.47 4.86 -3.55
N VAL A 62 -15.14 4.75 -2.26
CA VAL A 62 -13.80 4.43 -1.78
C VAL A 62 -13.84 3.10 -1.03
N ALA A 63 -13.08 2.12 -1.52
CA ALA A 63 -12.79 0.91 -0.77
C ALA A 63 -11.63 1.18 0.22
N PRO A 64 -11.71 0.76 1.48
CA PRO A 64 -10.70 1.08 2.50
C PRO A 64 -9.46 0.20 2.35
N ASN A 65 -8.73 0.34 1.24
CA ASN A 65 -7.52 -0.42 0.94
C ASN A 65 -6.26 0.41 1.20
N LEU A 66 -5.50 0.05 2.23
CA LEU A 66 -4.38 0.85 2.72
C LEU A 66 -3.03 0.21 2.44
N TRP A 67 -2.06 1.07 2.11
CA TRP A 67 -0.67 0.72 1.88
C TRP A 67 0.22 1.46 2.88
N GLY A 68 0.92 0.71 3.73
CA GLY A 68 1.75 1.23 4.80
C GLY A 68 3.21 0.79 4.71
N CYS A 69 4.10 1.69 5.10
CA CYS A 69 5.54 1.47 5.11
C CYS A 69 6.15 2.05 6.39
N VAL A 70 6.77 1.19 7.20
CA VAL A 70 7.49 1.65 8.40
C VAL A 70 8.99 1.74 8.12
N VAL A 71 9.56 2.92 8.38
CA VAL A 71 10.95 3.25 8.05
C VAL A 71 11.75 3.40 9.32
N GLY A 72 12.86 2.68 9.40
CA GLY A 72 13.72 2.70 10.57
C GLY A 72 15.05 2.03 10.30
N ARG A 73 16.06 2.37 11.10
CA ARG A 73 17.39 1.75 10.99
C ARG A 73 17.31 0.23 11.20
N PRO A 74 18.32 -0.54 10.76
CA PRO A 74 18.50 -1.91 11.24
C PRO A 74 18.37 -1.97 12.77
N SER A 75 17.74 -3.01 13.28
CA SER A 75 17.47 -3.20 14.72
C SER A 75 16.50 -2.20 15.37
N ALA A 76 15.80 -1.34 14.62
CA ALA A 76 14.77 -0.44 15.16
C ALA A 76 13.44 -1.14 15.52
N LEU A 77 13.44 -2.47 15.66
CA LEU A 77 12.26 -3.27 16.04
C LEU A 77 11.03 -3.13 15.11
N LYS A 78 11.25 -2.80 13.84
CA LYS A 78 10.21 -2.79 12.79
C LYS A 78 9.47 -4.12 12.68
N THR A 79 10.22 -5.21 12.46
CA THR A 79 9.66 -6.56 12.25
C THR A 79 8.89 -7.09 13.46
N PRO A 80 9.40 -6.97 14.71
CA PRO A 80 8.62 -7.30 15.90
C PRO A 80 7.32 -6.49 16.03
N ALA A 81 7.37 -5.16 15.82
CA ALA A 81 6.20 -4.29 15.92
C ALA A 81 5.10 -4.67 14.91
N LEU A 82 5.47 -4.85 13.63
CA LEU A 82 4.53 -5.30 12.60
C LEU A 82 4.01 -6.72 12.88
N SER A 83 4.85 -7.61 13.41
CA SER A 83 4.44 -8.97 13.75
C SER A 83 3.45 -9.00 14.92
N GLU A 84 3.57 -8.09 15.88
CA GLU A 84 2.59 -7.89 16.96
C GLU A 84 1.25 -7.45 16.37
N ALA A 85 1.27 -6.43 15.51
CA ALA A 85 0.07 -5.88 14.89
C ALA A 85 -0.68 -6.91 14.02
N LEU A 86 0.05 -7.81 13.37
CA LEU A 86 -0.51 -8.88 12.52
C LEU A 86 -0.93 -10.15 13.27
N ARG A 87 -0.68 -10.25 14.58
CA ARG A 87 -1.02 -11.45 15.35
C ARG A 87 -2.51 -11.83 15.26
N PRO A 88 -3.49 -10.90 15.32
CA PRO A 88 -4.90 -11.24 15.19
C PRO A 88 -5.25 -11.90 13.84
N LEU A 89 -4.78 -11.33 12.73
CA LEU A 89 -4.98 -11.89 11.39
C LEU A 89 -4.32 -13.27 11.24
N LYS A 90 -3.11 -13.46 11.79
CA LYS A 90 -2.44 -14.77 11.78
C LYS A 90 -3.24 -15.84 12.56
N ALA A 91 -3.85 -15.45 13.68
CA ALA A 91 -4.70 -16.35 14.46
C ALA A 91 -5.98 -16.72 13.70
N LEU A 92 -6.62 -15.74 13.04
CA LEU A 92 -7.79 -15.98 12.19
C LEU A 92 -7.45 -16.86 10.98
N GLU A 93 -6.29 -16.66 10.37
CA GLU A 93 -5.82 -17.51 9.28
C GLU A 93 -5.55 -18.95 9.73
N ALA A 94 -5.00 -19.15 10.94
CA ALA A 94 -4.83 -20.49 11.50
C ALA A 94 -6.18 -21.20 11.70
N LYS A 95 -7.18 -20.51 12.28
CA LYS A 95 -8.56 -21.03 12.41
C LYS A 95 -9.16 -21.38 11.05
N ALA A 96 -9.00 -20.50 10.05
CA ALA A 96 -9.50 -20.72 8.70
C ALA A 96 -8.87 -21.95 8.02
N ARG A 97 -7.56 -22.16 8.19
CA ARG A 97 -6.85 -23.35 7.67
C ARG A 97 -7.33 -24.64 8.32
N GLU A 98 -7.57 -24.64 9.63
CA GLU A 98 -8.11 -25.80 10.33
C GLU A 98 -9.53 -26.14 9.85
N GLN A 99 -10.37 -25.13 9.65
CA GLN A 99 -11.72 -25.29 9.13
C GLN A 99 -11.71 -25.82 7.69
N PHE A 100 -10.88 -25.23 6.83
CA PHE A 100 -10.68 -25.70 5.46
C PHE A 100 -10.20 -27.16 5.41
N ALA A 101 -9.30 -27.59 6.32
CA ALA A 101 -8.85 -28.97 6.37
C ALA A 101 -9.99 -29.95 6.72
N LYS A 102 -10.97 -29.53 7.53
CA LYS A 102 -12.17 -30.32 7.83
C LYS A 102 -13.10 -30.38 6.61
N GLU A 103 -13.38 -29.24 5.99
CA GLU A 103 -14.22 -29.12 4.79
C GLU A 103 -13.64 -29.93 3.63
N ARG A 104 -12.31 -29.90 3.46
CA ARG A 104 -11.61 -30.66 2.42
C ARG A 104 -11.80 -32.16 2.57
N ARG A 105 -11.73 -32.69 3.80
CA ARG A 105 -11.99 -34.12 4.07
C ARG A 105 -13.44 -34.51 3.78
N GLN A 106 -14.39 -33.63 4.12
CA GLN A 106 -15.81 -33.83 3.82
C GLN A 106 -16.05 -33.82 2.31
N PHE A 107 -15.44 -32.87 1.60
CA PHE A 107 -15.48 -32.78 0.14
C PHE A 107 -14.91 -34.04 -0.53
N GLU A 108 -13.73 -34.51 -0.11
CA GLU A 108 -13.11 -35.73 -0.66
C GLU A 108 -14.01 -36.95 -0.48
N THR A 109 -14.69 -37.05 0.67
CA THR A 109 -15.66 -38.12 0.94
C THR A 109 -16.89 -37.98 0.03
N ALA A 110 -17.45 -36.77 -0.10
CA ALA A 110 -18.60 -36.49 -0.95
C ALA A 110 -18.29 -36.75 -2.43
N LEU A 111 -17.08 -36.41 -2.89
CA LEU A 111 -16.63 -36.63 -4.26
C LEU A 111 -16.54 -38.12 -4.58
N GLN A 112 -15.95 -38.93 -3.70
CA GLN A 112 -15.90 -40.39 -3.87
C GLN A 112 -17.31 -41.01 -3.92
N LEU A 113 -18.22 -40.57 -3.04
CA LEU A 113 -19.61 -41.03 -3.08
C LEU A 113 -20.31 -40.64 -4.38
N HIS A 114 -20.07 -39.42 -4.86
CA HIS A 114 -20.60 -38.95 -6.14
C HIS A 114 -20.06 -39.77 -7.32
N GLU A 115 -18.76 -40.03 -7.38
CA GLU A 115 -18.13 -40.86 -8.42
C GLU A 115 -18.68 -42.30 -8.43
N LEU A 116 -18.88 -42.91 -7.25
CA LEU A 116 -19.48 -44.24 -7.13
C LEU A 116 -20.93 -44.25 -7.62
N LYS A 117 -21.72 -43.24 -7.26
CA LYS A 117 -23.10 -43.08 -7.73
C LYS A 117 -23.13 -42.88 -9.25
N MET A 118 -22.33 -41.97 -9.79
CA MET A 118 -22.20 -41.72 -11.23
C MET A 118 -21.79 -42.97 -12.00
N SER A 119 -20.86 -43.77 -11.48
CA SER A 119 -20.48 -45.05 -12.10
C SER A 119 -21.65 -46.05 -12.14
N SER A 120 -22.43 -46.14 -11.06
CA SER A 120 -23.62 -46.98 -10.98
C SER A 120 -24.72 -46.51 -11.94
N ASP A 121 -24.99 -45.21 -11.95
CA ASP A 121 -26.05 -44.60 -12.77
C ASP A 121 -25.68 -44.62 -14.25
N ARG A 122 -24.41 -44.46 -14.63
CA ARG A 122 -23.91 -44.70 -16.00
C ARG A 122 -24.18 -46.14 -16.46
N LYS A 123 -24.00 -47.15 -15.60
CA LYS A 123 -24.32 -48.55 -15.93
C LYS A 123 -25.81 -48.77 -16.14
N LYS A 124 -26.66 -48.19 -15.30
CA LYS A 124 -28.13 -48.26 -15.45
C LYS A 124 -28.60 -47.55 -16.71
N ALA A 125 -28.08 -46.36 -16.99
CA ALA A 125 -28.38 -45.59 -18.19
C ALA A 125 -27.98 -46.36 -19.46
N ALA A 126 -26.79 -46.98 -19.48
CA ALA A 126 -26.36 -47.83 -20.59
C ALA A 126 -27.30 -49.04 -20.81
N ALA A 127 -27.80 -49.65 -19.73
CA ALA A 127 -28.77 -50.74 -19.82
C ALA A 127 -30.15 -50.27 -20.33
N ALA A 128 -30.59 -49.06 -19.96
CA ALA A 128 -31.83 -48.47 -20.48
C ALA A 128 -31.73 -48.15 -21.98
N ILE A 129 -30.58 -47.62 -22.43
CA ILE A 129 -30.28 -47.42 -23.86
C ILE A 129 -30.30 -48.74 -24.61
N ALA A 130 -29.68 -49.80 -24.07
CA ALA A 130 -29.68 -51.12 -24.70
C ALA A 130 -31.10 -51.73 -24.86
N LYS A 131 -32.06 -51.29 -24.04
CA LYS A 131 -33.48 -51.66 -24.15
C LYS A 131 -34.30 -50.70 -25.03
N GLY A 132 -33.67 -49.70 -25.64
CA GLY A 132 -34.30 -48.70 -26.49
C GLY A 132 -35.02 -47.56 -25.74
N ASN A 133 -34.82 -47.43 -24.42
CA ASN A 133 -35.48 -46.41 -23.61
C ASN A 133 -34.54 -45.24 -23.28
N THR A 134 -34.29 -44.38 -24.26
CA THR A 134 -33.39 -43.22 -24.11
C THR A 134 -33.88 -42.21 -23.07
N ALA A 135 -35.19 -42.01 -22.96
CA ALA A 135 -35.78 -41.09 -21.97
C ALA A 135 -35.51 -41.54 -20.53
N GLU A 136 -35.51 -42.85 -20.26
CA GLU A 136 -35.14 -43.39 -18.95
C GLU A 136 -33.64 -43.19 -18.67
N ALA A 137 -32.78 -43.37 -19.66
CA ALA A 137 -31.34 -43.14 -19.52
C ALA A 137 -31.00 -41.68 -19.21
N GLU A 138 -31.66 -40.72 -19.86
CA GLU A 138 -31.51 -39.29 -19.58
C GLU A 138 -31.96 -38.93 -18.17
N ASN A 139 -33.12 -39.41 -17.74
CA ASN A 139 -33.63 -39.19 -16.38
C ASN A 139 -32.68 -39.75 -15.30
N ILE A 140 -32.07 -40.91 -15.54
CA ILE A 140 -31.07 -41.50 -14.63
C ILE A 140 -29.84 -40.59 -14.51
N LEU A 141 -29.31 -40.09 -15.65
CA LEU A 141 -28.12 -39.24 -15.64
C LEU A 141 -28.40 -37.89 -14.98
N LEU A 142 -29.54 -37.26 -15.29
CA LEU A 142 -29.98 -36.02 -14.65
C LEU A 142 -30.23 -36.18 -13.14
N GLY A 143 -30.74 -37.34 -12.70
CA GLY A 143 -30.96 -37.67 -11.29
C GLY A 143 -29.70 -38.03 -10.50
N SER A 144 -28.54 -38.12 -11.15
CA SER A 144 -27.26 -38.47 -10.51
C SER A 144 -26.79 -37.38 -9.52
N GLY A 145 -27.33 -36.16 -9.64
CA GLY A 145 -26.97 -35.02 -8.82
C GLY A 145 -25.75 -34.28 -9.38
N THR A 146 -25.42 -33.13 -8.80
CA THR A 146 -24.25 -32.34 -9.19
C THR A 146 -23.00 -32.85 -8.49
N GLU A 147 -21.85 -32.68 -9.14
CA GLU A 147 -20.55 -32.89 -8.50
C GLU A 147 -20.44 -31.93 -7.29
N PRO A 148 -19.93 -32.39 -6.14
CA PRO A 148 -19.73 -31.49 -5.01
C PRO A 148 -18.75 -30.37 -5.38
N GLU A 149 -18.95 -29.18 -4.82
CA GLU A 149 -18.05 -28.05 -5.04
C GLU A 149 -16.82 -28.15 -4.12
N ALA A 150 -15.64 -27.91 -4.67
CA ALA A 150 -14.41 -27.89 -3.88
C ALA A 150 -14.42 -26.67 -2.94
N PRO A 151 -14.13 -26.86 -1.64
CA PRO A 151 -14.03 -25.73 -0.72
C PRO A 151 -12.84 -24.84 -1.11
N THR A 152 -12.93 -23.55 -0.78
CA THR A 152 -11.83 -22.59 -0.90
C THR A 152 -11.25 -22.29 0.48
N CYS A 153 -9.93 -22.15 0.56
CA CYS A 153 -9.27 -21.81 1.81
C CYS A 153 -9.29 -20.29 1.99
N ARG A 154 -10.05 -19.81 2.98
CA ARG A 154 -10.02 -18.39 3.37
C ARG A 154 -8.61 -18.01 3.84
N ARG A 155 -8.03 -17.01 3.20
CA ARG A 155 -6.71 -16.45 3.51
C ARG A 155 -6.81 -14.97 3.83
N PHE A 156 -5.87 -14.50 4.62
CA PHE A 156 -5.78 -13.08 5.00
C PHE A 156 -4.46 -12.48 4.57
N ILE A 157 -3.37 -13.24 4.67
CA ILE A 157 -2.02 -12.73 4.45
C ILE A 157 -1.34 -13.53 3.33
N VAL A 158 -0.71 -12.80 2.42
CA VAL A 158 0.26 -13.32 1.46
C VAL A 158 1.62 -12.70 1.72
N ASN A 159 2.67 -13.50 1.57
CA ASN A 159 4.04 -13.01 1.72
C ASN A 159 4.69 -12.94 0.36
N ASP A 160 4.97 -14.07 -0.27
CA ASP A 160 5.72 -14.14 -1.52
C ASP A 160 4.94 -14.85 -2.62
N THR A 161 4.32 -14.07 -3.50
CA THR A 161 3.48 -14.55 -4.60
C THR A 161 3.89 -13.90 -5.91
N THR A 162 3.87 -14.67 -7.00
CA THR A 162 3.82 -14.08 -8.34
C THR A 162 2.45 -13.44 -8.55
N VAL A 163 2.36 -12.52 -9.52
CA VAL A 163 1.10 -11.81 -9.82
C VAL A 163 0.01 -12.76 -10.33
N GLU A 164 0.37 -13.80 -11.08
CA GLU A 164 -0.59 -14.84 -11.49
C GLU A 164 -1.14 -15.62 -10.30
N LYS A 165 -0.26 -16.04 -9.37
CA LYS A 165 -0.73 -16.79 -8.20
C LYS A 165 -1.54 -15.89 -7.27
N LEU A 166 -1.15 -14.63 -7.13
CA LEU A 166 -1.92 -13.64 -6.40
C LEU A 166 -3.30 -13.44 -7.02
N GLY A 167 -3.39 -13.45 -8.35
CA GLY A 167 -4.66 -13.41 -9.08
C GLY A 167 -5.58 -14.59 -8.76
N GLU A 168 -5.07 -15.82 -8.80
CA GLU A 168 -5.82 -17.01 -8.37
C GLU A 168 -6.32 -16.88 -6.92
N LEU A 169 -5.45 -16.41 -6.02
CA LEU A 169 -5.81 -16.25 -4.60
C LEU A 169 -6.86 -15.16 -4.37
N LEU A 170 -6.85 -14.07 -5.15
CA LEU A 170 -7.85 -13.01 -5.08
C LEU A 170 -9.21 -13.46 -5.63
N ALA A 171 -9.22 -14.34 -6.65
CA ALA A 171 -10.45 -14.97 -7.13
C ALA A 171 -11.07 -15.89 -6.05
N GLU A 172 -10.23 -16.60 -5.29
CA GLU A 172 -10.67 -17.41 -4.13
C GLU A 172 -11.05 -16.56 -2.90
N ASN A 173 -10.52 -15.33 -2.78
CA ASN A 173 -10.67 -14.44 -1.63
C ASN A 173 -11.15 -13.04 -2.09
N PRO A 174 -12.44 -12.90 -2.49
CA PRO A 174 -12.95 -11.68 -3.14
C PRO A 174 -12.96 -10.44 -2.22
N ARG A 175 -12.80 -10.63 -0.91
CA ARG A 175 -12.65 -9.52 0.05
C ARG A 175 -11.30 -8.80 -0.09
N GLY A 176 -10.30 -9.43 -0.69
CA GLY A 176 -8.93 -8.93 -0.80
C GLY A 176 -7.96 -9.64 0.15
N LEU A 177 -6.67 -9.32 -0.01
CA LEU A 177 -5.57 -9.93 0.73
C LEU A 177 -4.58 -8.87 1.21
N LEU A 178 -3.95 -9.10 2.36
CA LEU A 178 -2.80 -8.33 2.82
C LEU A 178 -1.51 -8.92 2.27
N MET A 179 -0.76 -8.18 1.47
CA MET A 179 0.63 -8.49 1.17
C MET A 179 1.56 -7.95 2.26
N PHE A 180 2.19 -8.85 3.00
CA PHE A 180 3.18 -8.50 4.02
C PHE A 180 4.62 -8.79 3.56
N ARG A 181 5.44 -7.73 3.53
CA ARG A 181 6.86 -7.79 3.18
C ARG A 181 7.71 -7.19 4.30
N ASP A 182 8.54 -8.00 4.94
CA ASP A 182 9.40 -7.49 6.02
C ASP A 182 10.44 -6.45 5.53
N GLU A 183 10.85 -6.56 4.26
CA GLU A 183 11.67 -5.57 3.56
C GLU A 183 11.04 -5.20 2.20
N LEU A 184 10.29 -4.11 2.18
CA LEU A 184 9.60 -3.60 0.99
C LEU A 184 10.56 -3.16 -0.12
N ALA A 185 11.77 -2.72 0.21
CA ALA A 185 12.74 -2.30 -0.81
C ALA A 185 13.07 -3.43 -1.80
N GLY A 186 13.14 -4.68 -1.33
CA GLY A 186 13.36 -5.83 -2.21
C GLY A 186 12.21 -6.04 -3.20
N TRP A 187 10.97 -5.78 -2.75
CA TRP A 187 9.79 -5.84 -3.60
C TRP A 187 9.76 -4.69 -4.63
N PHE A 188 10.06 -3.45 -4.22
CA PHE A 188 10.18 -2.33 -5.17
C PHE A 188 11.20 -2.61 -6.28
N SER A 189 12.40 -3.06 -5.90
CA SER A 189 13.44 -3.42 -6.86
C SER A 189 13.04 -4.58 -7.79
N SER A 190 12.08 -5.43 -7.40
CA SER A 190 11.56 -6.47 -8.27
C SER A 190 10.60 -5.93 -9.35
N LEU A 191 9.86 -4.85 -9.03
CA LEU A 191 8.93 -4.19 -9.93
C LEU A 191 9.60 -3.18 -10.88
N ASP A 192 10.81 -2.71 -10.55
CA ASP A 192 11.58 -1.80 -11.42
C ASP A 192 12.38 -2.54 -12.50
N ARG A 193 12.28 -3.87 -12.59
CA ARG A 193 12.92 -4.65 -13.66
C ARG A 193 12.18 -4.43 -14.98
N GLU A 194 12.92 -4.37 -16.08
CA GLU A 194 12.39 -4.06 -17.43
C GLU A 194 11.22 -4.96 -17.87
N TYR A 195 11.19 -6.21 -17.43
CA TYR A 195 10.13 -7.19 -17.74
C TYR A 195 8.98 -7.23 -16.74
N ALA A 196 9.02 -6.44 -15.65
CA ALA A 196 8.01 -6.44 -14.59
C ALA A 196 6.93 -5.36 -14.77
N THR A 197 6.84 -4.75 -15.97
CA THR A 197 5.88 -3.69 -16.28
C THR A 197 4.43 -4.12 -16.09
N THR A 198 4.08 -5.35 -16.46
CA THR A 198 2.74 -5.93 -16.24
C THR A 198 2.44 -6.11 -14.75
N ASP A 199 3.40 -6.63 -13.99
CA ASP A 199 3.24 -6.84 -12.54
C ASP A 199 3.05 -5.52 -11.83
N ARG A 200 3.82 -4.50 -12.22
CA ARG A 200 3.73 -3.14 -11.69
C ARG A 200 2.34 -2.53 -11.96
N ALA A 201 1.84 -2.65 -13.18
CA ALA A 201 0.50 -2.18 -13.55
C ALA A 201 -0.60 -2.86 -12.72
N PHE A 202 -0.49 -4.17 -12.50
CA PHE A 202 -1.42 -4.92 -11.64
C PHE A 202 -1.48 -4.34 -10.21
N TYR A 203 -0.33 -4.08 -9.58
CA TYR A 203 -0.30 -3.52 -8.23
C TYR A 203 -0.85 -2.08 -8.16
N LEU A 204 -0.62 -1.26 -9.19
CA LEU A 204 -1.20 0.08 -9.28
C LEU A 204 -2.73 0.07 -9.34
N GLU A 205 -3.30 -0.92 -10.03
CA GLU A 205 -4.74 -1.14 -10.11
C GLU A 205 -5.29 -1.70 -8.79
N ALA A 206 -4.58 -2.69 -8.21
CA ALA A 206 -4.96 -3.34 -6.96
C ALA A 206 -5.03 -2.37 -5.76
N PHE A 207 -4.31 -1.25 -5.82
CA PHE A 207 -4.38 -0.19 -4.81
C PHE A 207 -5.78 0.42 -4.70
N ASN A 208 -6.45 0.71 -5.81
CA ASN A 208 -7.81 1.28 -5.76
C ASN A 208 -8.81 0.31 -5.14
N GLY A 209 -8.48 -0.98 -5.17
CA GLY A 209 -9.27 -2.03 -4.55
C GLY A 209 -10.62 -2.22 -5.22
N SER A 210 -10.81 -1.82 -6.48
CA SER A 210 -12.10 -1.87 -7.20
C SER A 210 -12.00 -2.29 -8.66
N GLY A 211 -10.80 -2.43 -9.23
CA GLY A 211 -10.60 -2.83 -10.63
C GLY A 211 -10.72 -4.33 -10.80
N SER A 212 -11.55 -4.78 -11.75
CA SER A 212 -11.64 -6.18 -12.15
C SER A 212 -10.46 -6.56 -13.03
N PHE A 213 -9.90 -7.76 -12.84
CA PHE A 213 -8.74 -8.20 -13.62
C PHE A 213 -8.96 -9.61 -14.16
N VAL A 214 -8.63 -9.85 -15.44
CA VAL A 214 -8.81 -11.15 -16.09
C VAL A 214 -7.48 -11.66 -16.64
N TYR A 215 -7.12 -12.89 -16.27
CA TYR A 215 -5.97 -13.59 -16.86
C TYR A 215 -6.47 -14.69 -17.80
N ASP A 216 -6.19 -14.54 -19.09
CA ASP A 216 -6.43 -15.59 -20.10
C ASP A 216 -5.12 -16.28 -20.48
N ARG A 217 -5.04 -17.60 -20.25
CA ARG A 217 -3.84 -18.40 -20.56
C ARG A 217 -4.25 -19.68 -21.30
N ILE A 218 -3.60 -19.93 -22.45
CA ILE A 218 -3.87 -21.04 -23.39
C ILE A 218 -3.97 -22.43 -22.70
N GLY A 219 -3.26 -22.65 -21.59
CA GLY A 219 -3.29 -23.93 -20.85
C GLY A 219 -3.94 -23.91 -19.46
N ARG A 220 -4.28 -22.74 -18.90
CA ARG A 220 -4.88 -22.62 -17.55
C ARG A 220 -6.31 -22.09 -17.58
N GLY A 221 -6.84 -21.77 -18.76
CA GLY A 221 -8.15 -21.17 -18.92
C GLY A 221 -8.14 -19.70 -18.51
N THR A 222 -9.27 -19.25 -17.97
CA THR A 222 -9.53 -17.86 -17.60
C THR A 222 -9.65 -17.75 -16.08
N VAL A 223 -8.85 -16.89 -15.46
CA VAL A 223 -9.01 -16.50 -14.05
C VAL A 223 -9.66 -15.12 -14.01
N HIS A 224 -10.89 -15.07 -13.51
CA HIS A 224 -11.63 -13.82 -13.34
C HIS A 224 -11.51 -13.33 -11.90
N ILE A 225 -10.92 -12.15 -11.72
CA ILE A 225 -10.81 -11.47 -10.44
C ILE A 225 -11.86 -10.36 -10.45
N GLU A 226 -12.89 -10.53 -9.64
CA GLU A 226 -13.99 -9.56 -9.53
C GLU A 226 -13.46 -8.16 -9.18
N ALA A 227 -12.54 -8.08 -8.23
CA ALA A 227 -11.83 -6.86 -7.90
C ALA A 227 -10.48 -7.16 -7.25
N ALA A 228 -9.39 -6.72 -7.89
CA ALA A 228 -8.06 -6.81 -7.34
C ALA A 228 -7.94 -5.86 -6.13
N THR A 229 -7.88 -6.42 -4.92
CA THR A 229 -7.70 -5.67 -3.66
C THR A 229 -6.56 -6.24 -2.88
N VAL A 230 -5.46 -5.49 -2.87
CA VAL A 230 -4.25 -5.87 -2.16
C VAL A 230 -3.89 -4.74 -1.23
N SER A 231 -4.04 -4.97 0.07
CA SER A 231 -3.45 -4.08 1.08
C SER A 231 -1.96 -4.40 1.18
N LEU A 232 -1.12 -3.41 1.49
CA LEU A 232 0.32 -3.59 1.52
C LEU A 232 0.87 -3.15 2.86
N LEU A 233 1.63 -4.00 3.55
CA LEU A 233 2.32 -3.62 4.77
C LEU A 233 3.76 -4.12 4.75
N GLY A 234 4.68 -3.27 5.20
CA GLY A 234 6.04 -3.72 5.38
C GLY A 234 7.00 -2.72 5.96
N GLY A 235 8.21 -3.19 6.25
CA GLY A 235 9.31 -2.38 6.74
C GLY A 235 10.28 -2.01 5.63
N THR A 236 11.04 -0.94 5.84
CA THR A 236 12.25 -0.68 5.07
C THR A 236 13.29 0.12 5.84
N GLN A 237 14.45 0.29 5.24
CA GLN A 237 15.57 1.04 5.77
C GLN A 237 15.65 2.43 5.11
N PRO A 238 16.04 3.48 5.85
CA PRO A 238 16.19 4.84 5.32
C PRO A 238 16.94 4.93 3.99
N GLY A 239 18.11 4.29 3.89
CA GLY A 239 18.95 4.36 2.69
C GLY A 239 18.30 3.68 1.47
N ARG A 240 17.61 2.55 1.69
CA ARG A 240 16.93 1.82 0.59
C ARG A 240 15.70 2.57 0.09
N LEU A 241 14.89 3.11 1.00
CA LEU A 241 13.77 3.96 0.64
C LEU A 241 14.25 5.20 -0.12
N SER A 242 15.28 5.89 0.38
CA SER A 242 15.81 7.10 -0.25
C SER A 242 16.32 6.82 -1.66
N ALA A 243 16.99 5.68 -1.87
CA ALA A 243 17.45 5.26 -3.20
C ALA A 243 16.27 4.99 -4.15
N TYR A 244 15.23 4.30 -3.67
CA TYR A 244 14.04 4.02 -4.46
C TYR A 244 13.27 5.30 -4.85
N LEU A 245 12.99 6.18 -3.88
CA LEU A 245 12.27 7.44 -4.14
C LEU A 245 13.04 8.34 -5.11
N ARG A 246 14.38 8.37 -5.02
CA ARG A 246 15.24 9.07 -5.99
C ARG A 246 15.08 8.53 -7.40
N GLY A 247 14.99 7.21 -7.57
CA GLY A 247 14.77 6.58 -8.88
C GLY A 247 13.39 6.87 -9.48
N ALA A 248 12.36 6.94 -8.63
CA ALA A 248 10.97 7.15 -9.05
C ALA A 248 10.70 8.56 -9.62
N ILE A 249 11.37 9.59 -9.12
CA ILE A 249 11.08 11.00 -9.48
C ILE A 249 11.87 11.47 -10.71
N LYS A 250 12.90 10.72 -11.13
CA LYS A 250 13.75 11.06 -12.29
C LYS A 250 13.10 10.81 -13.66
N GLY A 251 11.78 10.60 -13.73
CA GLY A 251 11.07 10.22 -14.96
C GLY A 251 11.49 8.85 -15.52
N GLY A 252 12.09 7.99 -14.68
CA GLY A 252 12.40 6.60 -15.02
C GLY A 252 11.16 5.70 -14.94
N ALA A 253 11.35 4.38 -15.04
CA ALA A 253 10.28 3.38 -14.90
C ALA A 253 9.50 3.42 -13.57
N GLY A 254 9.91 4.27 -12.61
CA GLY A 254 9.27 4.47 -11.31
C GLY A 254 8.31 5.65 -11.18
N ASP A 255 8.17 6.49 -12.22
CA ASP A 255 7.33 7.71 -12.21
C ASP A 255 5.86 7.42 -12.58
N ASP A 256 5.24 6.47 -11.89
CA ASP A 256 3.87 6.00 -12.16
C ASP A 256 2.95 6.08 -10.93
N GLY A 257 3.45 6.68 -9.86
CA GLY A 257 2.70 6.88 -8.63
C GLY A 257 2.72 5.68 -7.66
N LEU A 258 3.55 4.65 -7.86
CA LEU A 258 3.60 3.51 -6.91
C LEU A 258 4.07 3.94 -5.52
N ALA A 259 5.14 4.76 -5.45
CA ALA A 259 5.65 5.26 -4.18
C ALA A 259 4.65 6.15 -3.45
N GLN A 260 3.90 6.97 -4.19
CA GLN A 260 2.87 7.87 -3.71
C GLN A 260 1.65 7.13 -3.11
N ARG A 261 1.49 5.83 -3.41
CA ARG A 261 0.46 4.98 -2.82
C ARG A 261 0.81 4.50 -1.43
N LEU A 262 2.06 4.64 -0.96
CA LEU A 262 2.43 4.38 0.44
C LEU A 262 1.89 5.48 1.37
N GLN A 263 0.55 5.56 1.44
CA GLN A 263 -0.18 6.58 2.18
C GLN A 263 0.15 6.57 3.67
N LEU A 264 0.33 5.38 4.26
CA LEU A 264 0.72 5.21 5.66
C LEU A 264 2.24 4.99 5.78
N LEU A 265 3.03 5.91 5.20
CA LEU A 265 4.48 5.91 5.37
C LEU A 265 4.85 6.64 6.65
N VAL A 266 5.55 5.95 7.55
CA VAL A 266 6.05 6.54 8.81
C VAL A 266 7.56 6.37 8.92
N TRP A 267 8.25 7.48 9.20
CA TRP A 267 9.67 7.55 9.52
C TRP A 267 9.89 8.35 10.83
N PRO A 268 9.52 7.77 11.99
CA PRO A 268 9.64 8.42 13.29
C PRO A 268 11.11 8.56 13.72
N ASP A 269 11.32 9.48 14.66
CA ASP A 269 12.55 9.52 15.43
C ASP A 269 12.65 8.30 16.36
N PRO A 270 13.87 7.79 16.64
CA PRO A 270 14.04 6.66 17.53
C PRO A 270 13.61 7.01 18.95
N VAL A 271 13.00 6.06 19.64
CA VAL A 271 12.70 6.17 21.06
C VAL A 271 13.95 5.97 21.89
N LYS A 272 13.99 6.58 23.08
CA LYS A 272 15.05 6.31 24.06
C LYS A 272 14.82 4.92 24.63
N TRP A 273 15.90 4.16 24.77
CA TRP A 273 15.83 2.80 25.31
C TRP A 273 15.87 2.84 26.84
N GLU A 274 14.93 2.12 27.44
CA GLU A 274 14.84 1.79 28.86
C GLU A 274 14.53 0.29 29.00
N HIS A 275 15.05 -0.34 30.05
CA HIS A 275 14.76 -1.76 30.30
C HIS A 275 13.37 -1.90 30.93
N ILE A 276 12.39 -2.34 30.12
CA ILE A 276 11.01 -2.54 30.55
C ILE A 276 10.71 -4.04 30.57
N ASP A 277 10.42 -4.57 31.75
CA ASP A 277 10.07 -5.97 31.98
C ASP A 277 8.69 -6.05 32.65
N GLU A 278 7.65 -5.89 31.84
CA GLU A 278 6.26 -5.88 32.27
C GLU A 278 5.45 -6.92 31.47
N TRP A 279 4.42 -7.48 32.12
CA TRP A 279 3.49 -8.38 31.42
C TRP A 279 2.65 -7.60 30.41
N PRO A 280 2.34 -8.17 29.24
CA PRO A 280 1.43 -7.55 28.29
C PRO A 280 0.04 -7.35 28.89
N ASN A 281 -0.57 -6.21 28.61
CA ASN A 281 -1.97 -5.96 28.93
C ASN A 281 -2.88 -6.98 28.20
N ALA A 282 -3.36 -7.98 28.95
CA ALA A 282 -4.14 -9.08 28.41
C ALA A 282 -5.54 -8.65 27.97
N ASP A 283 -6.14 -7.66 28.64
CA ASP A 283 -7.45 -7.12 28.28
C ASP A 283 -7.37 -6.37 26.95
N ALA A 284 -6.38 -5.48 26.81
CA ALA A 284 -6.15 -4.76 25.56
C ALA A 284 -5.89 -5.72 24.38
N LYS A 285 -5.14 -6.81 24.60
CA LYS A 285 -4.93 -7.84 23.58
C LYS A 285 -6.21 -8.60 23.20
N ARG A 286 -7.07 -8.91 24.17
CA ARG A 286 -8.38 -9.53 23.90
C ARG A 286 -9.27 -8.60 23.09
N GLU A 287 -9.24 -7.31 23.40
CA GLU A 287 -10.04 -6.32 22.67
C GLU A 287 -9.62 -6.22 21.21
N VAL A 288 -8.31 -6.18 20.92
CA VAL A 288 -7.81 -6.24 19.54
C VAL A 288 -8.31 -7.50 18.82
N VAL A 289 -8.26 -8.67 19.46
CA VAL A 289 -8.78 -9.91 18.84
C VAL A 289 -10.26 -9.77 18.50
N ARG A 290 -11.08 -9.20 19.40
CA ARG A 290 -12.51 -8.97 19.15
C ARG A 290 -12.75 -8.02 17.99
N VAL A 291 -11.96 -6.94 17.89
CA VAL A 291 -12.03 -6.00 16.76
C VAL A 291 -11.81 -6.75 15.45
N PHE A 292 -10.73 -7.52 15.33
CA PHE A 292 -10.42 -8.22 14.09
C PHE A 292 -11.42 -9.34 13.76
N GLU A 293 -11.93 -10.06 14.77
CA GLU A 293 -13.03 -11.02 14.58
C GLU A 293 -14.29 -10.31 14.05
N HIS A 294 -14.66 -9.17 14.64
CA HIS A 294 -15.78 -8.35 14.17
C HIS A 294 -15.60 -7.85 12.74
N LEU A 295 -14.44 -7.30 12.38
CA LEU A 295 -14.19 -6.82 11.01
C LEU A 295 -14.23 -7.95 9.98
N VAL A 296 -13.69 -9.12 10.33
CA VAL A 296 -13.66 -10.31 9.47
C VAL A 296 -15.02 -10.96 9.32
N ASP A 297 -15.89 -10.87 10.32
CA ASP A 297 -17.25 -11.42 10.27
C ASP A 297 -18.32 -10.36 9.99
N LEU A 298 -17.89 -9.14 9.62
CA LEU A 298 -18.75 -8.00 9.34
C LEU A 298 -19.82 -8.35 8.31
N ASN A 299 -21.08 -8.13 8.68
CA ASN A 299 -22.22 -8.14 7.79
C ASN A 299 -22.53 -6.69 7.36
N PRO A 300 -22.46 -6.35 6.06
CA PRO A 300 -22.75 -5.01 5.57
C PRO A 300 -24.11 -4.46 6.00
N GLU A 301 -25.17 -5.28 5.98
CA GLU A 301 -26.52 -4.83 6.32
C GLU A 301 -26.64 -4.50 7.81
N GLU A 302 -26.06 -5.32 8.68
CA GLU A 302 -26.00 -5.07 10.13
C GLU A 302 -25.14 -3.86 10.47
N ALA A 303 -24.09 -3.60 9.67
CA ALA A 303 -23.28 -2.39 9.77
C ALA A 303 -24.03 -1.12 9.31
N GLY A 304 -25.23 -1.25 8.74
CA GLY A 304 -26.01 -0.14 8.20
C GLY A 304 -25.58 0.30 6.80
N ALA A 305 -24.76 -0.51 6.11
CA ALA A 305 -24.33 -0.25 4.74
C ALA A 305 -25.45 -0.55 3.75
N THR A 306 -25.56 0.32 2.74
CA THR A 306 -26.54 0.17 1.65
C THR A 306 -25.83 -0.10 0.33
N LYS A 307 -26.41 -0.96 -0.50
CA LYS A 307 -25.91 -1.24 -1.85
C LYS A 307 -26.95 -0.79 -2.87
N VAL A 308 -26.62 0.18 -3.72
CA VAL A 308 -27.44 0.57 -4.87
C VAL A 308 -27.12 -0.36 -6.06
N GLU A 309 -28.03 -0.50 -7.02
CA GLU A 309 -27.96 -1.48 -8.13
C GLU A 309 -26.60 -1.53 -8.87
N TYR A 310 -25.95 -0.39 -9.07
CA TYR A 310 -24.68 -0.29 -9.78
C TYR A 310 -23.44 -0.21 -8.88
N ASP A 311 -23.62 -0.25 -7.56
CA ASP A 311 -22.49 -0.20 -6.63
C ASP A 311 -21.77 -1.55 -6.62
N ALA A 312 -20.45 -1.52 -6.76
CA ALA A 312 -19.65 -2.73 -6.70
C ALA A 312 -19.75 -3.42 -5.33
N ILE A 313 -19.79 -2.64 -4.25
CA ILE A 313 -19.87 -3.12 -2.86
C ILE A 313 -20.84 -2.26 -2.04
N PRO A 314 -21.43 -2.77 -0.94
CA PRO A 314 -22.20 -1.96 0.00
C PRO A 314 -21.39 -0.78 0.54
N THR A 315 -22.05 0.33 0.81
CA THR A 315 -21.40 1.56 1.25
C THR A 315 -22.07 2.22 2.45
N LEU A 316 -21.24 2.86 3.27
CA LEU A 316 -21.64 3.83 4.26
C LEU A 316 -21.41 5.26 3.73
N ARG A 317 -22.05 6.22 4.37
CA ARG A 317 -21.85 7.66 4.18
C ARG A 317 -21.55 8.29 5.54
N PHE A 318 -21.02 9.50 5.54
CA PHE A 318 -20.88 10.24 6.79
C PHE A 318 -22.25 10.64 7.38
N ASP A 319 -22.32 10.78 8.70
CA ASP A 319 -23.38 11.55 9.34
C ASP A 319 -23.22 13.05 9.04
N ASP A 320 -24.10 13.89 9.59
CA ASP A 320 -24.06 15.34 9.31
C ASP A 320 -22.73 15.98 9.76
N GLY A 321 -22.26 15.68 10.97
CA GLY A 321 -20.99 16.23 11.49
C GLY A 321 -19.76 15.68 10.76
N GLY A 322 -19.75 14.38 10.44
CA GLY A 322 -18.69 13.75 9.63
C GLY A 322 -18.63 14.32 8.22
N GLN A 323 -19.78 14.68 7.63
CA GLN A 323 -19.81 15.35 6.34
C GLN A 323 -19.22 16.75 6.43
N GLU A 324 -19.53 17.52 7.48
CA GLU A 324 -18.94 18.84 7.69
C GLU A 324 -17.42 18.77 7.87
N ALA A 325 -16.92 17.81 8.67
CA ALA A 325 -15.51 17.55 8.85
C ALA A 325 -14.81 17.15 7.54
N PHE A 326 -15.41 16.22 6.78
CA PHE A 326 -14.89 15.79 5.47
C PHE A 326 -14.87 16.95 4.47
N ASP A 327 -15.96 17.70 4.32
CA ASP A 327 -16.07 18.78 3.34
C ASP A 327 -15.07 19.91 3.68
N GLY A 328 -14.91 20.24 4.97
CA GLY A 328 -13.94 21.21 5.44
C GLY A 328 -12.51 20.80 5.08
N TRP A 329 -12.13 19.57 5.45
CA TRP A 329 -10.80 19.02 5.17
C TRP A 329 -10.55 18.87 3.67
N TYR A 330 -11.47 18.25 2.93
CA TYR A 330 -11.33 17.94 1.50
C TYR A 330 -11.20 19.21 0.66
N ASN A 331 -12.01 20.24 0.95
CA ASN A 331 -11.92 21.50 0.22
C ASN A 331 -10.59 22.23 0.48
N ALA A 332 -10.10 22.23 1.73
CA ALA A 332 -8.79 22.80 2.05
C ALA A 332 -7.67 22.03 1.34
N HIS A 333 -7.68 20.70 1.43
CA HIS A 333 -6.71 19.80 0.80
C HIS A 333 -6.65 19.98 -0.72
N MET A 334 -7.81 19.98 -1.39
CA MET A 334 -7.90 20.09 -2.84
C MET A 334 -7.55 21.48 -3.38
N LYS A 335 -7.70 22.54 -2.58
CA LYS A 335 -7.18 23.88 -2.92
C LYS A 335 -5.67 23.91 -2.77
N ARG A 336 -5.16 23.35 -1.67
CA ARG A 336 -3.72 23.28 -1.39
C ARG A 336 -2.94 22.62 -2.52
N LEU A 337 -3.44 21.49 -3.02
CA LEU A 337 -2.83 20.77 -4.15
C LEU A 337 -2.77 21.55 -5.46
N ARG A 338 -3.58 22.60 -5.64
CA ARG A 338 -3.67 23.37 -6.90
C ARG A 338 -3.08 24.77 -6.82
N ASP A 339 -3.16 25.38 -5.64
CA ASP A 339 -2.83 26.80 -5.44
C ASP A 339 -1.44 26.99 -4.80
N GLU A 340 -0.85 25.96 -4.20
CA GLU A 340 0.49 26.03 -3.61
C GLU A 340 1.57 25.47 -4.56
N ASP A 341 2.76 26.07 -4.52
CA ASP A 341 3.96 25.63 -5.25
C ASP A 341 4.57 24.38 -4.60
N LEU A 342 3.76 23.32 -4.48
CA LEU A 342 4.18 22.03 -3.94
C LEU A 342 5.06 21.32 -4.98
N PRO A 343 6.16 20.68 -4.54
CA PRO A 343 6.93 19.83 -5.44
C PRO A 343 6.05 18.70 -6.03
N PRO A 344 6.14 18.40 -7.34
CA PRO A 344 5.22 17.46 -8.02
C PRO A 344 5.12 16.08 -7.36
N TYR A 345 6.22 15.58 -6.78
CA TYR A 345 6.24 14.30 -6.08
C TYR A 345 5.42 14.29 -4.79
N LEU A 346 5.43 15.41 -4.07
CA LEU A 346 4.72 15.60 -2.82
C LEU A 346 3.24 15.88 -3.11
N GLU A 347 2.95 16.73 -4.10
CA GLU A 347 1.61 16.92 -4.63
C GLU A 347 0.98 15.57 -5.01
N SER A 348 1.70 14.73 -5.77
CA SER A 348 1.21 13.41 -6.18
C SER A 348 0.99 12.45 -5.01
N HIS A 349 1.81 12.53 -3.95
CA HIS A 349 1.64 11.75 -2.73
C HIS A 349 0.38 12.18 -1.98
N LEU A 350 0.27 13.49 -1.73
CA LEU A 350 -0.83 14.09 -1.00
C LEU A 350 -2.15 13.99 -1.77
N ALA A 351 -2.13 13.97 -3.10
CA ALA A 351 -3.31 13.68 -3.91
C ALA A 351 -3.96 12.33 -3.56
N LYS A 352 -3.18 11.34 -3.10
CA LYS A 352 -3.72 10.06 -2.62
C LYS A 352 -4.43 10.19 -1.27
N TYR A 353 -4.27 11.29 -0.54
CA TYR A 353 -4.96 11.45 0.74
C TYR A 353 -6.46 11.66 0.57
N ALA A 354 -6.91 12.08 -0.63
CA ALA A 354 -8.32 12.19 -0.98
C ALA A 354 -9.10 10.89 -0.77
N SER A 355 -8.49 9.72 -1.02
CA SER A 355 -9.09 8.42 -0.70
C SER A 355 -8.63 7.86 0.66
N LEU A 356 -7.47 8.30 1.18
CA LEU A 356 -6.97 7.89 2.49
C LEU A 356 -7.90 8.34 3.62
N MET A 357 -8.22 9.63 3.68
CA MET A 357 -9.00 10.21 4.77
C MET A 357 -10.34 9.49 4.98
N PRO A 358 -11.20 9.31 3.96
CA PRO A 358 -12.44 8.57 4.16
C PRO A 358 -12.22 7.08 4.44
N SER A 359 -11.15 6.47 3.93
CA SER A 359 -10.79 5.08 4.28
C SER A 359 -10.44 4.94 5.76
N LEU A 360 -9.62 5.85 6.30
CA LEU A 360 -9.27 5.86 7.72
C LEU A 360 -10.49 6.10 8.59
N ALA A 361 -11.39 7.00 8.20
CA ALA A 361 -12.62 7.27 8.94
C ALA A 361 -13.53 6.03 9.00
N LEU A 362 -13.67 5.32 7.87
CA LEU A 362 -14.44 4.07 7.81
C LEU A 362 -13.81 2.98 8.69
N ILE A 363 -12.49 2.78 8.58
CA ILE A 363 -11.78 1.78 9.38
C ILE A 363 -11.90 2.10 10.87
N ASP A 364 -11.78 3.37 11.25
CA ASP A 364 -11.94 3.81 12.64
C ASP A 364 -13.33 3.54 13.19
N HIS A 365 -14.36 3.91 12.42
CA HIS A 365 -15.76 3.71 12.79
C HIS A 365 -16.07 2.24 13.03
N LEU A 366 -15.70 1.37 12.08
CA LEU A 366 -15.93 -0.08 12.17
C LEU A 366 -15.07 -0.73 13.25
N SER A 367 -13.81 -0.30 13.42
CA SER A 367 -12.93 -0.83 14.47
C SER A 367 -13.42 -0.45 15.87
N SER A 368 -14.24 0.60 15.98
CA SER A 368 -14.90 1.03 17.21
C SER A 368 -16.28 0.38 17.41
N PHE A 369 -16.61 -0.68 16.65
CA PHE A 369 -17.90 -1.39 16.69
C PHE A 369 -19.13 -0.52 16.43
N ARG A 370 -18.96 0.61 15.72
CA ARG A 370 -20.07 1.50 15.37
C ARG A 370 -20.78 1.00 14.11
N THR A 371 -22.05 1.35 13.99
CA THR A 371 -22.93 0.99 12.87
C THR A 371 -23.67 2.22 12.37
N GLY A 372 -24.13 2.18 11.12
CA GLY A 372 -24.81 3.29 10.48
C GLY A 372 -23.82 4.30 9.90
N PRO A 373 -24.23 5.57 9.72
CA PRO A 373 -23.37 6.58 9.10
C PRO A 373 -22.06 6.80 9.87
N VAL A 374 -20.96 7.00 9.13
CA VAL A 374 -19.62 7.24 9.68
C VAL A 374 -19.60 8.57 10.44
N THR A 375 -19.19 8.51 11.69
CA THR A 375 -19.33 9.59 12.67
C THR A 375 -18.33 10.72 12.50
N GLU A 376 -18.71 11.92 12.95
CA GLU A 376 -17.83 13.10 13.08
C GLU A 376 -16.49 12.78 13.75
N GLU A 377 -16.52 12.08 14.89
CA GLU A 377 -15.31 11.71 15.63
C GLU A 377 -14.30 10.92 14.77
N SER A 378 -14.80 9.98 13.96
CA SER A 378 -13.98 9.16 13.06
C SER A 378 -13.44 9.99 11.90
N ALA A 379 -14.23 10.93 11.37
CA ALA A 379 -13.79 11.85 10.33
C ALA A 379 -12.70 12.81 10.83
N ILE A 380 -12.84 13.37 12.04
CA ILE A 380 -11.84 14.26 12.66
C ILE A 380 -10.53 13.49 12.90
N ARG A 381 -10.61 12.30 13.48
CA ARG A 381 -9.43 11.45 13.72
C ARG A 381 -8.72 11.08 12.41
N ALA A 382 -9.48 10.80 11.35
CA ALA A 382 -8.93 10.53 10.03
C ALA A 382 -8.25 11.75 9.39
N ALA A 383 -8.81 12.94 9.55
CA ALA A 383 -8.17 14.19 9.11
C ALA A 383 -6.85 14.42 9.86
N ALA A 384 -6.83 14.20 11.19
CA ALA A 384 -5.62 14.30 12.01
C ALA A 384 -4.53 13.29 11.61
N TRP A 385 -4.92 12.07 11.19
CA TRP A 385 -3.99 11.13 10.57
C TRP A 385 -3.34 11.67 9.30
N CYS A 386 -4.11 12.34 8.43
CA CYS A 386 -3.57 12.91 7.20
C CYS A 386 -2.54 14.01 7.49
N GLU A 387 -2.81 14.88 8.46
CA GLU A 387 -1.84 15.91 8.91
C GLU A 387 -0.56 15.26 9.46
N TYR A 388 -0.73 14.25 10.32
CA TYR A 388 0.38 13.49 10.89
C TYR A 388 1.29 12.86 9.82
N LEU A 389 0.68 12.12 8.87
CA LEU A 389 1.38 11.37 7.83
C LEU A 389 2.10 12.29 6.84
N GLU A 390 1.58 13.49 6.61
CA GLU A 390 2.24 14.48 5.76
C GLU A 390 3.63 14.85 6.29
N SER A 391 3.80 15.01 7.61
CA SER A 391 5.12 15.30 8.21
C SER A 391 6.15 14.21 7.89
N HIS A 392 5.72 12.95 7.85
CA HIS A 392 6.56 11.81 7.49
C HIS A 392 6.82 11.73 5.98
N ALA A 393 5.82 12.04 5.14
CA ALA A 393 6.02 12.13 3.70
C ALA A 393 7.08 13.20 3.37
N VAL A 394 6.97 14.40 3.95
CA VAL A 394 7.97 15.47 3.81
C VAL A 394 9.36 15.01 4.24
N ARG A 395 9.47 14.33 5.39
CA ARG A 395 10.76 13.73 5.83
C ARG A 395 11.28 12.69 4.84
N ALA A 396 10.43 11.83 4.29
CA ALA A 396 10.83 10.75 3.40
C ALA A 396 11.38 11.27 2.07
N TYR A 397 10.81 12.35 1.53
CA TYR A 397 11.28 12.98 0.29
C TYR A 397 12.45 13.96 0.51
N SER A 398 12.67 14.49 1.72
CA SER A 398 13.71 15.49 2.00
C SER A 398 15.17 15.08 1.69
N PRO A 399 15.63 13.81 1.91
CA PRO A 399 16.96 13.37 1.51
C PRO A 399 17.26 13.56 0.03
N MET A 400 16.23 13.65 -0.82
CA MET A 400 16.36 13.94 -2.24
C MET A 400 16.81 15.38 -2.49
N VAL A 401 16.18 16.33 -1.80
CA VAL A 401 16.53 17.76 -1.85
C VAL A 401 17.91 18.00 -1.25
N THR A 402 18.21 17.35 -0.11
CA THR A 402 19.48 17.57 0.61
C THR A 402 20.68 16.97 -0.12
N GLY A 403 20.49 15.85 -0.83
CA GLY A 403 21.53 15.23 -1.66
C GLY A 403 21.98 16.14 -2.81
N ALA A 404 21.03 16.65 -3.60
CA ALA A 404 21.29 17.58 -4.68
C ALA A 404 21.92 18.89 -4.17
N VAL A 405 21.41 19.47 -3.07
CA VAL A 405 21.97 20.69 -2.46
C VAL A 405 23.41 20.46 -1.96
N THR A 406 23.69 19.34 -1.28
CA THR A 406 25.04 19.05 -0.77
C THR A 406 26.03 18.79 -1.91
N ALA A 407 25.58 18.10 -2.98
CA ALA A 407 26.37 17.89 -4.18
C ALA A 407 26.65 19.21 -4.91
N ALA A 408 25.64 20.09 -5.04
CA ALA A 408 25.76 21.43 -5.60
C ALA A 408 26.70 22.33 -4.78
N GLU A 409 26.58 22.36 -3.45
CA GLU A 409 27.50 23.10 -2.57
C GLU A 409 28.95 22.64 -2.76
N ARG A 410 29.15 21.33 -2.88
CA ARG A 410 30.47 20.76 -3.07
C ARG A 410 31.03 21.08 -4.46
N LEU A 411 30.20 20.97 -5.50
CA LEU A 411 30.57 21.36 -6.85
C LEU A 411 30.91 22.86 -6.90
N LEU A 412 30.11 23.70 -6.24
CA LEU A 412 30.35 25.14 -6.14
C LEU A 412 31.67 25.47 -5.44
N LYS A 413 32.00 24.77 -4.34
CA LYS A 413 33.33 24.90 -3.70
C LYS A 413 34.46 24.56 -4.66
N LYS A 414 34.30 23.53 -5.49
CA LYS A 414 35.30 23.11 -6.49
C LYS A 414 35.43 24.08 -7.66
N ILE A 415 34.32 24.67 -8.10
CA ILE A 415 34.30 25.76 -9.09
C ILE A 415 35.04 26.99 -8.52
N LYS A 416 34.71 27.41 -7.29
CA LYS A 416 35.37 28.55 -6.62
C LYS A 416 36.86 28.32 -6.38
N ALA A 417 37.28 27.07 -6.16
CA ALA A 417 38.69 26.69 -6.04
C ALA A 417 39.43 26.63 -7.40
N GLY A 418 38.76 26.88 -8.52
CA GLY A 418 39.36 26.89 -9.86
C GLY A 418 39.65 25.50 -10.45
N GLU A 419 39.10 24.43 -9.88
CA GLU A 419 39.45 23.04 -10.26
C GLU A 419 38.83 22.57 -11.59
N LEU A 420 37.90 23.34 -12.18
CA LEU A 420 37.18 23.03 -13.43
C LEU A 420 37.39 24.04 -14.56
N GLY A 421 38.13 25.14 -14.34
CA GLY A 421 38.23 26.24 -15.31
C GLY A 421 36.93 27.05 -15.46
N SER A 422 36.85 27.93 -16.47
CA SER A 422 35.71 28.81 -16.72
C SER A 422 34.53 28.13 -17.43
N ALA A 423 34.78 26.99 -18.06
CA ALA A 423 33.79 26.19 -18.77
C ALA A 423 34.11 24.69 -18.64
N PHE A 424 33.11 23.87 -18.38
CA PHE A 424 33.28 22.43 -18.18
C PHE A 424 32.03 21.64 -18.61
N THR A 425 32.16 20.32 -18.77
CA THR A 425 31.02 19.42 -18.99
C THR A 425 30.70 18.61 -17.74
N ALA A 426 29.48 18.06 -17.64
CA ALA A 426 29.12 17.13 -16.57
C ALA A 426 30.07 15.91 -16.51
N ARG A 427 30.60 15.48 -17.66
CA ARG A 427 31.57 14.37 -17.72
C ARG A 427 32.92 14.74 -17.09
N ASP A 428 33.33 16.00 -17.18
CA ASP A 428 34.59 16.46 -16.59
C ASP A 428 34.53 16.45 -15.07
N VAL A 429 33.38 16.86 -14.50
CA VAL A 429 33.13 16.78 -13.05
C VAL A 429 33.11 15.32 -12.60
N TYR A 430 32.35 14.46 -13.28
CA TYR A 430 32.24 13.04 -12.94
C TYR A 430 33.60 12.32 -12.95
N ARG A 431 34.45 12.59 -13.95
CA ARG A 431 35.79 11.98 -14.07
C ARG A 431 36.73 12.34 -12.91
N LYS A 432 36.47 13.41 -12.18
CA LYS A 432 37.27 13.80 -11.01
C LYS A 432 36.96 12.94 -9.78
N CYS A 433 35.86 12.17 -9.80
CA CYS A 433 35.44 11.26 -8.73
C CYS A 433 35.48 11.91 -7.33
N TRP A 434 35.12 13.20 -7.25
CA TRP A 434 35.05 13.88 -5.96
C TRP A 434 33.94 13.25 -5.13
N SER A 435 34.18 13.05 -3.83
CA SER A 435 33.17 12.46 -2.95
C SER A 435 31.84 13.26 -3.04
N MET A 436 30.70 12.58 -3.02
CA MET A 436 29.36 13.15 -3.29
C MET A 436 29.11 13.62 -4.76
N LEU A 437 30.09 13.45 -5.65
CA LEU A 437 30.02 13.69 -7.10
C LEU A 437 30.63 12.48 -7.86
N THR A 438 30.43 11.28 -7.31
CA THR A 438 30.96 10.02 -7.84
C THR A 438 29.99 9.31 -8.78
N ASP A 439 28.75 9.78 -8.83
CA ASP A 439 27.69 9.31 -9.74
C ASP A 439 27.39 10.43 -10.75
N ILE A 440 27.22 10.07 -12.03
CA ILE A 440 27.03 11.06 -13.10
C ILE A 440 25.68 11.80 -12.96
N GLU A 441 24.69 11.19 -12.32
CA GLU A 441 23.39 11.81 -12.08
C GLU A 441 23.44 12.78 -10.91
N ASP A 442 24.16 12.44 -9.83
CA ASP A 442 24.40 13.39 -8.72
C ASP A 442 25.16 14.65 -9.22
N VAL A 443 26.05 14.47 -10.21
CA VAL A 443 26.74 15.57 -10.90
C VAL A 443 25.79 16.43 -11.72
N ARG A 444 24.84 15.84 -12.45
CA ARG A 444 23.86 16.59 -13.24
C ARG A 444 22.92 17.39 -12.36
N GLU A 445 22.37 16.79 -11.30
CA GLU A 445 21.51 17.49 -10.33
C GLU A 445 22.23 18.67 -9.69
N ALA A 446 23.50 18.48 -9.30
CA ALA A 446 24.32 19.55 -8.76
C ALA A 446 24.51 20.70 -9.77
N ILE A 447 24.67 20.38 -11.06
CA ILE A 447 24.81 21.38 -12.12
C ILE A 447 23.49 22.09 -12.39
N ASP A 448 22.39 21.35 -12.51
CA ASP A 448 21.05 21.89 -12.79
C ASP A 448 20.65 22.87 -11.68
N LEU A 449 20.86 22.50 -10.41
CA LEU A 449 20.62 23.40 -9.28
C LEU A 449 21.49 24.66 -9.39
N LEU A 450 22.78 24.54 -9.72
CA LEU A 450 23.64 25.71 -9.89
C LEU A 450 23.26 26.57 -11.11
N VAL A 451 22.63 26.01 -12.15
CA VAL A 451 22.06 26.76 -13.27
C VAL A 451 20.81 27.51 -12.82
N ASP A 452 19.88 26.86 -12.11
CA ASP A 452 18.64 27.46 -11.61
C ASP A 452 18.91 28.64 -10.68
N TYR A 453 19.93 28.52 -9.82
CA TYR A 453 20.38 29.60 -8.93
C TYR A 453 21.34 30.61 -9.60
N GLY A 454 21.57 30.51 -10.91
CA GLY A 454 22.34 31.48 -11.70
C GLY A 454 23.86 31.46 -11.50
N TRP A 455 24.41 30.41 -10.89
CA TRP A 455 25.84 30.20 -10.72
C TRP A 455 26.51 29.64 -11.99
N LEU A 456 25.76 28.90 -12.81
CA LEU A 456 26.20 28.34 -14.08
C LEU A 456 25.27 28.76 -15.22
N VAL A 457 25.79 28.82 -16.44
CA VAL A 457 25.01 29.06 -17.66
C VAL A 457 25.23 27.87 -18.60
N ALA A 458 24.15 27.19 -18.97
CA ALA A 458 24.20 26.07 -19.91
C ALA A 458 24.21 26.57 -21.36
N GLN A 459 25.19 26.10 -22.15
CA GLN A 459 25.28 26.35 -23.59
C GLN A 459 25.34 25.04 -24.36
N SER A 460 24.47 24.89 -25.35
CA SER A 460 24.50 23.75 -26.27
C SER A 460 25.40 24.05 -27.46
N ILE A 461 26.47 23.28 -27.62
CA ILE A 461 27.42 23.42 -28.73
C ILE A 461 27.14 22.33 -29.78
N PRO A 462 26.99 22.70 -31.07
CA PRO A 462 26.88 21.74 -32.16
C PRO A 462 28.18 20.95 -32.29
N THR A 463 28.09 19.62 -32.37
CA THR A 463 29.24 18.76 -32.70
C THR A 463 28.96 17.97 -33.98
N ARG A 464 29.94 17.22 -34.49
CA ARG A 464 29.73 16.30 -35.64
C ARG A 464 28.74 15.16 -35.34
N GLY A 465 28.25 15.04 -34.10
CA GLY A 465 27.21 14.10 -33.65
C GLY A 465 26.17 14.79 -32.75
N ARG A 466 25.72 14.15 -31.66
CA ARG A 466 24.77 14.75 -30.69
C ARG A 466 25.37 16.03 -30.09
N SER A 467 24.55 17.09 -29.95
CA SER A 467 24.98 18.35 -29.33
C SER A 467 25.55 18.10 -27.93
N ALA A 468 26.62 18.82 -27.59
CA ALA A 468 27.26 18.74 -26.28
C ALA A 468 26.86 19.95 -25.45
N THR A 469 26.42 19.72 -24.21
CA THR A 469 26.14 20.79 -23.25
C THR A 469 27.40 21.14 -22.49
N ILE A 470 27.82 22.40 -22.57
CA ILE A 470 28.90 23.00 -21.78
C ILE A 470 28.29 23.95 -20.76
N PHE A 471 28.83 23.96 -19.56
CA PHE A 471 28.41 24.84 -18.47
C PHE A 471 29.50 25.87 -18.22
N GLU A 472 29.16 27.15 -18.37
CA GLU A 472 30.05 28.28 -18.09
C GLU A 472 29.77 28.85 -16.70
N VAL A 473 30.84 29.22 -15.99
CA VAL A 473 30.71 29.84 -14.66
C VAL A 473 30.22 31.28 -14.82
N SER A 474 29.08 31.60 -14.19
CA SER A 474 28.49 32.94 -14.27
C SER A 474 29.43 34.01 -13.69
N PRO A 475 29.56 35.20 -14.30
CA PRO A 475 30.36 36.31 -13.77
C PRO A 475 29.95 36.78 -12.36
N ALA A 476 28.71 36.48 -11.94
CA ALA A 476 28.24 36.75 -10.58
C ALA A 476 28.86 35.81 -9.53
N ALA A 477 29.24 34.59 -9.92
CA ALA A 477 29.81 33.57 -9.04
C ALA A 477 31.25 33.88 -8.58
N SER A 478 31.98 34.67 -9.36
CA SER A 478 33.39 35.00 -9.16
C SER A 478 33.62 36.24 -8.27
N LYS A 479 32.57 36.95 -7.84
CA LYS A 479 32.65 38.14 -6.97
C LYS A 479 32.23 37.90 -5.50
N GLY A 480 31.70 36.73 -5.16
CA GLY A 480 31.21 36.41 -3.81
C GLY A 480 32.27 35.78 -2.89
N GLY A 481 33.35 36.53 -2.65
CA GLY A 481 34.44 36.18 -1.75
C GLY A 481 34.85 37.37 -0.89
N GLU A 482 33.94 37.84 -0.05
CA GLU A 482 34.21 38.49 1.24
C GLU A 482 33.20 37.97 2.27
#